data_AF-A0A9D1F059-F1
#
_entry.id   AF-A0A9D1F059-F1
#
_cell.length_a   1.000
_cell.length_b   1.000
_cell.length_c   1.000
_cell.angle_alpha   90.00
_cell.angle_beta   90.00
_cell.angle_gamma   90.00
#
_symmetry.space_group_name_H-M   'P 1'
#
loop_
_entity.id
_entity.type
_entity.pdbx_description
1 polymer ?
#
loop_
_entity_poly.entity_id
_entity_poly.type
_entity_poly.pdbx_seq_one_letter_code
_entity_poly.pdbx_strand_id
1 'polypeptide(L)'
;MGLIVDTIRMQYLNNVRMDLEYKIQLITQTRSELMTSCNDLMQVGNDYDSDNPIVKTLNQRQAKLKLLDQKLEQQMLQYQTKLKMVETEYNSCRARVDKNIQHAFSYQ
;
A
#
# COMPACT_ATOMS: atom_id res chain seq x y z
N MET A 1 -14.69 -10.15 26.03
CA MET A 1 -13.44 -9.35 26.11
C MET A 1 -13.87 -7.99 26.64
N GLY A 2 -13.33 -7.54 27.76
CA GLY A 2 -13.79 -6.32 28.42
C GLY A 2 -13.48 -5.05 27.63
N LEU A 3 -14.17 -3.95 27.95
CA LEU A 3 -14.00 -2.61 27.36
C LEU A 3 -12.53 -2.22 27.14
N ILE A 4 -11.70 -2.42 28.17
CA ILE A 4 -10.26 -2.08 28.12
C ILE A 4 -9.51 -2.87 27.05
N VAL A 5 -9.81 -4.17 26.89
CA VAL A 5 -9.16 -5.03 25.90
C VAL A 5 -9.58 -4.64 24.48
N ASP A 6 -10.86 -4.29 24.30
CA ASP A 6 -11.36 -3.82 23.01
C ASP A 6 -10.79 -2.45 22.63
N THR A 7 -10.61 -1.54 23.59
CA THR A 7 -9.95 -0.23 23.37
C THR A 7 -8.46 -0.39 23.01
N ILE A 8 -7.72 -1.23 23.73
CA ILE A 8 -6.30 -1.52 23.40
C ILE A 8 -6.19 -2.13 22.00
N ARG A 9 -7.08 -3.07 21.66
CA ARG A 9 -7.11 -3.69 20.33
C ARG A 9 -7.45 -2.68 19.24
N MET A 10 -8.39 -1.78 19.47
CA MET A 10 -8.68 -0.68 18.53
C MET A 10 -7.46 0.21 18.29
N GLN A 11 -6.72 0.57 19.35
CA GLN A 11 -5.53 1.41 19.23
C GLN A 11 -4.42 0.70 18.45
N TYR A 12 -4.21 -0.60 18.69
CA TYR A 12 -3.31 -1.43 17.91
C TYR A 12 -3.71 -1.49 16.42
N LEU A 13 -4.98 -1.80 16.14
CA LEU A 13 -5.49 -1.88 14.77
C LEU A 13 -5.38 -0.54 14.04
N ASN A 14 -5.59 0.58 14.73
CA ASN A 14 -5.43 1.90 14.14
C ASN A 14 -3.96 2.21 13.76
N ASN A 15 -3.00 1.82 14.60
CA ASN A 15 -1.57 1.95 14.26
C ASN A 15 -1.20 1.08 13.05
N VAL A 16 -1.68 -0.17 13.01
CA VAL A 16 -1.46 -1.06 11.86
C VAL A 16 -2.09 -0.48 10.59
N ARG A 17 -3.30 0.09 10.68
CA ARG A 17 -3.97 0.77 9.57
C ARG A 17 -3.11 1.90 9.01
N MET A 18 -2.63 2.78 9.88
CA MET A 18 -1.79 3.92 9.50
C MET A 18 -0.46 3.49 8.85
N ASP A 19 0.19 2.44 9.37
CA ASP A 19 1.40 1.87 8.77
C ASP A 19 1.14 1.27 7.38
N LEU A 20 0.00 0.58 7.20
CA LEU A 20 -0.40 0.03 5.90
C LEU A 20 -0.72 1.14 4.88
N GLU A 21 -1.45 2.18 5.29
CA GLU A 21 -1.73 3.36 4.45
C GLU A 21 -0.43 4.06 4.02
N TYR A 22 0.51 4.24 4.96
CA TYR A 22 1.83 4.82 4.67
C TYR A 22 2.61 3.99 3.65
N LYS A 23 2.64 2.66 3.81
CA LYS A 23 3.32 1.75 2.87
C LYS A 23 2.70 1.82 1.46
N ILE A 24 1.37 1.92 1.36
CA ILE A 24 0.69 2.08 0.07
C ILE A 24 1.08 3.41 -0.59
N GLN A 25 1.12 4.50 0.16
CA GLN A 25 1.55 5.80 -0.36
C GLN A 25 3.01 5.77 -0.85
N LEU A 26 3.92 5.17 -0.07
CA LEU A 26 5.32 5.04 -0.44
C LEU A 26 5.49 4.25 -1.75
N ILE A 27 4.77 3.14 -1.91
CA ILE A 27 4.78 2.36 -3.16
C ILE A 27 4.24 3.20 -4.31
N THR A 28 3.16 3.94 -4.10
CA THR A 28 2.56 4.80 -5.13
C THR A 28 3.54 5.85 -5.61
N GLN A 29 4.24 6.51 -4.69
CA GLN A 29 5.27 7.49 -5.01
C GLN A 29 6.45 6.85 -5.76
N THR A 30 6.94 5.71 -5.28
CA THR A 30 8.04 4.96 -5.92
C THR A 30 7.66 4.54 -7.35
N ARG A 31 6.42 4.10 -7.59
CA ARG A 31 5.92 3.76 -8.93
C ARG A 31 5.91 5.00 -9.84
N SER A 32 5.47 6.14 -9.34
CA SER A 32 5.48 7.38 -10.11
C SER A 32 6.90 7.81 -10.50
N GLU A 33 7.85 7.69 -9.58
CA GLU A 33 9.28 7.97 -9.85
C GLU A 33 9.88 6.98 -10.87
N LEU A 34 9.55 5.69 -10.74
CA LEU A 34 9.93 4.65 -11.70
C LEU A 34 9.38 4.93 -13.11
N MET A 35 8.14 5.41 -13.21
CA MET A 35 7.52 5.77 -14.48
C MET A 35 8.22 6.96 -15.14
N THR A 36 8.56 8.00 -14.36
CA THR A 36 9.38 9.12 -14.85
C THR A 36 10.74 8.63 -15.34
N SER A 37 11.43 7.80 -14.56
CA SER A 37 12.72 7.23 -14.97
C SER A 37 12.62 6.38 -16.24
N CYS A 38 11.52 5.64 -16.41
CA CYS A 38 11.25 4.88 -17.63
C CYS A 38 11.05 5.80 -18.85
N ASN A 39 10.33 6.92 -18.68
CA ASN A 39 10.12 7.90 -19.74
C ASN A 39 11.42 8.58 -20.16
N ASP A 40 12.28 8.94 -19.19
CA ASP A 40 13.60 9.52 -19.46
C ASP A 40 14.48 8.54 -20.27
N LEU A 41 14.46 7.26 -19.91
CA LEU A 41 15.20 6.22 -20.65
C LEU A 41 14.67 6.03 -22.07
N MET A 42 13.37 6.17 -22.29
CA MET A 42 12.77 6.13 -23.63
C MET A 42 13.16 7.35 -24.47
N GLN A 43 13.19 8.54 -23.87
CA GLN A 43 13.63 9.75 -24.54
C GLN A 43 15.09 9.65 -24.99
N VAL A 44 15.98 9.19 -24.10
CA VAL A 44 17.40 8.96 -24.43
C VAL A 44 17.55 7.87 -25.50
N GLY A 45 16.70 6.84 -25.49
CA GLY A 45 16.74 5.76 -26.48
C GLY A 45 16.35 6.20 -27.90
N ASN A 46 15.51 7.22 -28.05
CA ASN A 46 15.09 7.74 -29.36
C ASN A 46 16.20 8.52 -30.08
N ASP A 47 17.23 8.98 -29.37
CA ASP A 47 18.35 9.73 -29.94
C ASP A 47 19.43 8.82 -30.57
N TYR A 48 19.33 7.49 -30.39
CA TYR A 48 20.30 6.52 -30.91
C TYR A 48 19.69 5.60 -31.98
N ASP A 49 20.50 5.23 -32.98
CA ASP A 49 20.11 4.24 -34.00
C ASP A 49 19.71 2.90 -33.36
N SER A 50 18.66 2.29 -33.92
CA SER A 50 18.03 1.05 -33.40
C SER A 50 18.96 -0.17 -33.28
N ASP A 51 20.07 -0.20 -34.02
CA ASP A 51 21.09 -1.27 -33.98
C ASP A 51 22.25 -0.99 -32.99
N ASN A 52 22.23 0.16 -32.29
CA ASN A 52 23.27 0.51 -31.35
C ASN A 52 23.18 -0.39 -30.09
N PRO A 53 24.29 -1.00 -29.62
CA PRO A 53 24.31 -1.80 -28.38
C PRO A 53 23.77 -1.06 -27.14
N ILE A 54 23.78 0.27 -27.16
CA ILE A 54 23.18 1.12 -26.12
C ILE A 54 21.65 0.93 -26.08
N VAL A 55 20.96 0.91 -27.23
CA VAL A 55 19.50 0.74 -27.31
C VAL A 55 19.08 -0.64 -26.79
N LYS A 56 19.85 -1.69 -27.11
CA LYS A 56 19.61 -3.05 -26.57
C LYS A 56 19.72 -3.10 -25.04
N THR A 57 20.69 -2.37 -24.48
CA THR A 57 20.88 -2.26 -23.02
C THR A 57 19.76 -1.46 -22.36
N LEU A 58 19.29 -0.38 -23.01
CA LEU A 58 18.15 0.42 -22.56
C LEU A 58 16.86 -0.41 -22.55
N ASN A 59 16.59 -1.20 -23.59
CA ASN A 59 15.45 -2.12 -23.66
C ASN A 59 15.48 -3.17 -22.54
N GLN A 60 16.66 -3.72 -22.21
CA GLN A 60 16.80 -4.64 -21.08
C GLN A 60 16.54 -3.97 -19.73
N ARG A 61 16.99 -2.72 -19.55
CA ARG A 61 16.68 -1.94 -18.33
C ARG A 61 15.19 -1.65 -18.24
N GLN A 62 14.55 -1.24 -19.33
CA GLN A 62 13.10 -1.02 -19.39
C GLN A 62 12.31 -2.28 -19.01
N ALA A 63 12.69 -3.45 -19.54
CA ALA A 63 12.06 -4.72 -19.18
C ALA A 63 12.20 -5.05 -17.68
N LYS A 64 13.37 -4.78 -17.08
CA LYS A 64 13.58 -4.94 -15.63
C LYS A 64 12.74 -3.97 -14.81
N LEU A 65 12.65 -2.69 -15.23
CA LEU A 65 11.83 -1.68 -14.56
C LEU A 65 10.34 -2.04 -14.60
N LYS A 66 9.85 -2.55 -15.74
CA LYS A 66 8.47 -3.03 -15.88
C LYS A 66 8.16 -4.22 -14.97
N LEU A 67 9.11 -5.15 -14.83
CA LEU A 67 9.00 -6.27 -13.88
C LEU A 67 8.98 -5.80 -12.41
N LEU A 68 9.77 -4.77 -12.08
CA LEU A 68 9.76 -4.16 -10.75
C LEU A 68 8.42 -3.47 -10.48
N ASP A 69 7.87 -2.73 -11.46
CA ASP A 69 6.58 -2.08 -11.34
C ASP A 69 5.45 -3.09 -11.10
N GLN A 70 5.43 -4.21 -11.83
CA GLN A 70 4.48 -5.31 -11.59
C GLN A 70 4.59 -5.91 -10.18
N LYS A 71 5.81 -6.06 -9.66
CA LYS A 71 6.01 -6.56 -8.28
C LYS A 71 5.52 -5.56 -7.24
N LEU A 72 5.79 -4.28 -7.44
CA LEU A 72 5.31 -3.21 -6.57
C LEU A 72 3.78 -3.13 -6.58
N GLU A 73 3.16 -3.30 -7.74
CA GLU A 73 1.70 -3.38 -7.88
C GLU A 73 1.11 -4.57 -7.13
N GLN A 74 1.72 -5.75 -7.25
CA GLN A 74 1.30 -6.93 -6.51
C GLN A 74 1.42 -6.71 -4.99
N GLN A 75 2.50 -6.08 -4.52
CA GLN A 75 2.67 -5.74 -3.10
C GLN A 75 1.62 -4.73 -2.64
N MET A 76 1.32 -3.71 -3.44
CA MET A 76 0.27 -2.73 -3.16
C MET A 76 -1.08 -3.40 -2.99
N LEU A 77 -1.46 -4.32 -3.88
CA LEU A 77 -2.71 -5.09 -3.77
C LEU A 77 -2.77 -5.94 -2.49
N GLN A 78 -1.65 -6.55 -2.09
CA GLN A 78 -1.58 -7.28 -0.83
C GLN A 78 -1.77 -6.35 0.38
N TYR A 79 -1.16 -5.17 0.38
CA TYR A 79 -1.34 -4.19 1.45
C TYR A 79 -2.76 -3.64 1.48
N GLN A 80 -3.39 -3.35 0.34
CA GLN A 80 -4.79 -2.95 0.27
C GLN A 80 -5.73 -4.03 0.81
N THR A 81 -5.45 -5.30 0.51
CA THR A 81 -6.22 -6.44 1.05
C THR A 81 -6.08 -6.51 2.57
N LYS A 82 -4.85 -6.37 3.08
CA LYS A 82 -4.59 -6.31 4.54
C LYS A 82 -5.28 -5.13 5.19
N LEU A 83 -5.27 -3.96 4.56
CA LEU A 83 -5.94 -2.76 5.04
C LEU A 83 -7.44 -3.02 5.19
N LYS A 84 -8.09 -3.59 4.17
CA LYS A 84 -9.52 -3.95 4.22
C LYS A 84 -9.86 -4.91 5.36
N MET A 85 -8.99 -5.89 5.63
CA MET A 85 -9.17 -6.82 6.76
C MET A 85 -9.07 -6.07 8.11
N VAL A 86 -8.05 -5.24 8.27
CA VAL A 86 -7.82 -4.44 9.49
C VAL A 86 -8.97 -3.45 9.73
N GLU A 87 -9.48 -2.79 8.69
CA GLU A 87 -10.63 -1.89 8.79
C GLU A 87 -11.90 -2.62 9.21
N THR A 88 -12.14 -3.82 8.65
CA THR A 88 -13.28 -4.65 9.03
C THR A 88 -13.21 -5.06 10.50
N GLU A 89 -12.01 -5.44 10.97
CA GLU A 89 -11.78 -5.78 12.37
C GLU A 89 -11.91 -4.56 13.29
N TYR A 90 -11.38 -3.41 12.88
CA TYR A 90 -11.47 -2.15 13.61
C TYR A 90 -12.94 -1.74 13.81
N ASN A 91 -13.74 -1.78 12.75
CA ASN A 91 -15.17 -1.47 12.80
C ASN A 91 -15.93 -2.44 13.71
N SER A 92 -15.56 -3.73 13.67
CA SER A 92 -16.13 -4.74 14.57
C SER A 92 -15.79 -4.48 16.04
N CYS A 93 -14.55 -4.08 16.34
CA CYS A 93 -14.13 -3.72 17.70
C CYS A 93 -14.85 -2.44 18.17
N ARG A 94 -14.97 -1.44 17.31
CA ARG A 94 -15.69 -0.20 17.61
C ARG A 94 -17.15 -0.46 17.95
N ALA A 95 -17.85 -1.27 17.15
CA ALA A 95 -19.23 -1.64 17.43
C ALA A 95 -19.40 -2.38 18.78
N ARG A 96 -18.42 -3.22 19.17
CA ARG A 96 -18.41 -3.86 20.49
C ARG A 96 -18.21 -2.86 21.62
N VAL A 97 -17.28 -1.93 21.46
CA VAL A 97 -17.06 -0.85 22.45
C VAL A 97 -18.33 -0.03 22.62
N ASP A 98 -18.96 0.40 21.53
CA ASP A 98 -20.19 1.19 21.57
C ASP A 98 -21.33 0.43 22.28
N LYS A 99 -21.49 -0.87 21.99
CA LYS A 99 -22.48 -1.73 22.67
C LYS A 99 -22.18 -1.88 24.17
N ASN A 100 -20.92 -2.05 24.54
CA ASN A 100 -20.53 -2.16 25.94
C ASN A 100 -20.74 -0.84 26.70
N ILE A 101 -20.49 0.31 26.06
CA ILE A 101 -20.80 1.64 26.60
C ILE A 101 -22.31 1.78 26.81
N GLN A 102 -23.12 1.43 25.80
CA GLN A 102 -24.58 1.47 25.93
C GLN A 102 -25.07 0.65 27.11
N HIS A 103 -24.57 -0.58 27.31
CA HIS A 103 -24.93 -1.41 28.46
C HIS A 103 -24.42 -0.86 29.81
N ALA A 104 -23.25 -0.21 29.84
CA ALA A 104 -22.68 0.34 31.07
C ALA A 104 -23.39 1.62 31.54
N PHE A 105 -23.99 2.39 30.61
CA PHE A 105 -24.69 3.65 30.91
C PHE A 105 -26.21 3.58 30.71
N SER A 106 -26.75 2.44 30.27
CA SER A 106 -28.18 2.17 30.36
C SER A 106 -28.53 1.81 31.80
N TYR A 107 -28.89 2.83 32.58
CA TYR A 107 -29.53 2.64 33.87
C TYR A 107 -30.98 2.20 33.62
N GLN A 108 -31.29 0.93 33.90
CA GLN A 108 -32.65 0.51 34.21
C GLN A 108 -32.85 0.56 35.72
#